data_AF-A0A069E7X4-F1
#
_entry.id   AF-A0A069E7X4-F1
#
_cell.length_a   1.000
_cell.length_b   1.000
_cell.length_c   1.000
_cell.angle_alpha   90.00
_cell.angle_beta   90.00
_cell.angle_gamma   90.00
#
_symmetry.space_group_name_H-M   'P 1'
#
loop_
_entity.id
_entity.type
_entity.pdbx_description
1 polymer ?
#
loop_
_entity_poly.entity_id
_entity_poly.type
_entity_poly.pdbx_seq_one_letter_code
_entity_poly.pdbx_strand_id
1 'polypeptide(L)'
;MRKILLLSIFIGVLVLTLVARAPLSFILKRSGIVQQGVSWQQARGTFWHGQVTGLSVRGDPIGAVQGDFSLLRMVQGQPGHLIRWSGPQGQGSALAAMSGPGIKVRKGRAAMTFDATRISSVFPAQDVSLRLSNVSIDANTKGCQSASGDVRTDALSTISAVYGANWPELDGSLSCVDGELVVSVEGRAADGTRIAAKSSLQGNGRLELWDVPDSQTNALLLAGFTNEAGRFVYMQRVSNGESVQ
;
A
#
# COMPACT_ATOMS: atom_id res chain seq x y z
N MET A 1 43.41 21.11 29.14
CA MET A 1 43.25 20.04 28.14
C MET A 1 42.47 18.83 28.65
N ARG A 2 42.87 18.17 29.76
CA ARG A 2 42.17 16.99 30.33
C ARG A 2 40.66 17.20 30.63
N LYS A 3 40.25 18.37 31.15
CA LYS A 3 38.84 18.69 31.41
C LYS A 3 38.00 18.83 30.14
N ILE A 4 38.57 19.41 29.07
CA ILE A 4 37.88 19.57 27.78
C ILE A 4 37.71 18.20 27.11
N LEU A 5 38.74 17.35 27.14
CA LEU A 5 38.67 15.98 26.63
C LEU A 5 37.59 15.15 27.35
N LEU A 6 37.56 15.20 28.69
CA LEU A 6 36.54 14.51 29.48
C LEU A 6 35.13 15.05 29.22
N LEU A 7 34.98 16.36 29.04
CA LEU A 7 33.70 16.98 28.68
C LEU A 7 33.23 16.52 27.30
N SER A 8 34.11 16.48 26.29
CA SER A 8 33.78 15.99 24.95
C SER A 8 33.39 14.52 24.94
N ILE A 9 34.09 13.67 25.69
CA ILE A 9 33.74 12.25 25.85
C ILE A 9 32.38 12.11 26.55
N PHE A 10 32.16 12.85 27.63
CA PHE A 10 30.89 12.83 28.36
C PHE A 10 29.73 13.27 27.47
N ILE A 11 29.88 14.38 26.73
CA ILE A 11 28.87 14.86 25.78
C ILE A 11 28.62 13.81 24.69
N GLY A 12 29.67 13.19 24.14
CA GLY A 12 29.56 12.14 23.13
C GLY A 12 28.75 10.94 23.63
N VAL A 13 29.09 10.42 24.81
CA VAL A 13 28.37 9.30 25.45
C VAL A 13 26.93 9.68 25.79
N LEU A 14 26.70 10.89 26.29
CA LEU A 14 25.37 11.40 26.61
C LEU A 14 24.49 11.43 25.36
N VAL A 15 24.98 12.00 24.26
CA VAL A 15 24.26 12.07 22.98
C VAL A 15 24.00 10.67 22.43
N LEU A 16 24.99 9.78 22.43
CA LEU A 16 24.82 8.39 22.03
C LEU A 16 23.74 7.67 22.84
N THR A 17 23.72 7.88 24.16
CA THR A 17 22.73 7.26 25.05
C THR A 17 21.32 7.80 24.79
N LEU A 18 21.20 9.12 24.56
CA LEU A 18 19.94 9.78 24.22
C LEU A 18 19.37 9.26 22.90
N VAL A 19 20.18 9.12 21.86
CA VAL A 19 19.75 8.58 20.56
C VAL A 19 19.40 7.10 20.68
N ALA A 20 20.22 6.31 21.40
CA ALA A 20 19.97 4.89 21.61
C ALA A 20 18.65 4.63 22.35
N ARG A 21 18.25 5.52 23.25
CA ARG A 21 17.03 5.41 24.07
C ARG A 21 15.92 6.36 23.63
N ALA A 22 16.01 6.96 22.45
CA ALA A 22 15.00 7.90 21.98
C ALA A 22 13.62 7.22 21.89
N PRO A 23 12.61 7.70 22.63
CA PRO A 23 11.29 7.09 22.64
C PRO A 23 10.62 7.31 21.28
N LEU A 24 10.01 6.26 20.73
CA LEU A 24 9.37 6.29 19.42
C LEU A 24 8.32 7.41 19.31
N SER A 25 7.54 7.60 20.38
CA SER A 25 6.48 8.61 20.46
C SER A 25 7.00 10.04 20.24
N PHE A 26 8.20 10.37 20.70
CA PHE A 26 8.81 11.68 20.51
C PHE A 26 9.21 11.91 19.05
N ILE A 27 9.81 10.89 18.42
CA ILE A 27 10.22 10.94 17.01
C ILE A 27 9.00 11.06 16.10
N LEU A 28 7.96 10.26 16.33
CA LEU A 28 6.74 10.30 15.52
C LEU A 28 6.05 11.67 15.57
N LYS A 29 5.91 12.27 16.75
CA LYS A 29 5.33 13.62 16.90
C LYS A 29 6.13 14.70 16.16
N ARG A 30 7.45 14.54 16.06
CA ARG A 30 8.34 15.52 15.44
C ARG A 30 8.60 15.27 13.95
N SER A 31 8.23 14.09 13.45
CA SER A 31 8.42 13.69 12.05
C SER A 31 7.48 14.41 11.07
N GLY A 32 6.44 15.09 11.56
CA GLY A 32 5.41 15.72 10.73
C GLY A 32 4.35 14.77 10.20
N ILE A 33 4.42 13.47 10.51
CA ILE A 33 3.44 12.46 10.03
C ILE A 33 2.00 12.78 10.48
N VAL A 34 1.84 13.48 11.61
CA VAL A 34 0.54 13.95 12.10
C VAL A 34 -0.10 14.95 11.14
N GLN A 35 0.70 15.83 10.52
CA GLN A 35 0.22 16.82 9.55
C GLN A 35 -0.23 16.16 8.23
N GLN A 36 0.20 14.91 7.99
CA GLN A 36 -0.22 14.11 6.84
C GLN A 36 -1.51 13.32 7.11
N GLY A 37 -2.19 13.59 8.23
CA GLY A 37 -3.45 12.94 8.60
C GLY A 37 -3.28 11.58 9.28
N VAL A 38 -2.07 11.25 9.74
CA VAL A 38 -1.81 9.99 10.46
C VAL A 38 -1.96 10.23 11.97
N SER A 39 -2.86 9.49 12.60
CA SER A 39 -3.05 9.49 14.06
C SER A 39 -2.83 8.09 14.63
N TRP A 40 -2.52 8.01 15.92
CA TRP A 40 -2.33 6.74 16.62
C TRP A 40 -2.81 6.84 18.07
N GLN A 41 -3.22 5.72 18.65
CA GLN A 41 -3.61 5.66 20.06
C GLN A 41 -2.39 5.54 20.96
N GLN A 42 -1.43 4.68 20.61
CA GLN A 42 -0.28 4.43 21.45
C GLN A 42 0.97 4.11 20.63
N ALA A 43 2.11 4.64 21.08
CA ALA A 43 3.43 4.31 20.57
C ALA A 43 4.31 3.86 21.75
N ARG A 44 4.77 2.61 21.71
CA ARG A 44 5.62 1.98 22.73
C ARG A 44 7.01 1.67 22.15
N GLY A 45 8.01 1.60 23.03
CA GLY A 45 9.37 1.23 22.68
C GLY A 45 10.24 2.39 22.18
N THR A 46 11.38 2.04 21.58
CA THR A 46 12.34 2.99 21.01
C THR A 46 12.19 3.04 19.50
N PHE A 47 12.89 3.95 18.84
CA PHE A 47 12.91 3.97 17.38
C PHE A 47 13.51 2.70 16.76
N TRP A 48 14.36 1.99 17.51
CA TRP A 48 14.97 0.73 17.08
C TRP A 48 13.99 -0.45 17.15
N HIS A 49 13.25 -0.53 18.25
CA HIS A 49 12.30 -1.62 18.51
C HIS A 49 11.03 -0.98 19.06
N GLY A 50 10.08 -0.76 18.15
CA GLY A 50 8.94 0.10 18.38
C GLY A 50 7.65 -0.52 17.91
N GLN A 51 6.55 -0.19 18.59
CA GLN A 51 5.21 -0.60 18.21
C GLN A 51 4.26 0.60 18.28
N VAL A 52 3.47 0.77 17.24
CA VAL A 52 2.39 1.75 17.15
C VAL A 52 1.06 1.00 17.00
N THR A 53 0.08 1.32 17.84
CA THR A 53 -1.26 0.69 17.82
C THR A 53 -2.34 1.74 17.67
N GLY A 54 -3.49 1.33 17.12
CA GLY A 54 -4.61 2.23 16.86
C GLY A 54 -4.25 3.30 15.83
N LEU A 55 -3.42 2.93 14.86
CA LEU A 55 -3.00 3.77 13.74
C LEU A 55 -4.19 3.96 12.80
N SER A 56 -4.44 5.20 12.42
CA SER A 56 -5.46 5.58 11.45
C SER A 56 -4.93 6.66 10.52
N VAL A 57 -5.37 6.64 9.27
CA VAL A 57 -5.00 7.62 8.24
C VAL A 57 -6.27 8.30 7.78
N ARG A 58 -6.36 9.62 7.97
CA ARG A 58 -7.55 10.42 7.63
C ARG A 58 -8.86 9.88 8.22
N GLY A 59 -8.78 9.26 9.41
CA GLY A 59 -9.91 8.64 10.10
C GLY A 59 -10.07 7.14 9.85
N ASP A 60 -9.48 6.60 8.78
CA ASP A 60 -9.60 5.17 8.47
C ASP A 60 -8.66 4.33 9.34
N PRO A 61 -9.18 3.36 10.11
CA PRO A 61 -8.35 2.53 10.98
C PRO A 61 -7.50 1.56 10.15
N ILE A 62 -6.19 1.79 10.16
CA ILE A 62 -5.23 0.91 9.49
C ILE A 62 -4.61 -0.11 10.45
N GLY A 63 -4.75 0.04 11.77
CA GLY A 63 -4.41 -1.00 12.75
C GLY A 63 -3.12 -0.74 13.52
N ALA A 64 -2.16 -1.66 13.44
CA ALA A 64 -0.91 -1.62 14.20
C ALA A 64 0.30 -1.84 13.31
N VAL A 65 1.40 -1.17 13.66
CA VAL A 65 2.69 -1.27 12.99
C VAL A 65 3.78 -1.55 14.01
N GLN A 66 4.61 -2.55 13.74
CA GLN A 66 5.78 -2.90 14.53
C GLN A 66 7.02 -2.68 13.67
N GLY A 67 8.05 -2.07 14.23
CA GLY A 67 9.31 -1.79 13.54
C GLY A 67 10.50 -2.30 14.34
N ASP A 68 11.28 -3.17 13.71
CA ASP A 68 12.51 -3.73 14.30
C ASP A 68 13.73 -3.39 13.46
N PHE A 69 14.70 -2.70 14.04
CA PHE A 69 16.00 -2.45 13.44
C PHE A 69 17.02 -3.49 13.91
N SER A 70 17.87 -3.96 13.01
CA SER A 70 18.96 -4.88 13.37
C SER A 70 20.27 -4.39 12.75
N LEU A 71 21.24 -4.08 13.61
CA LEU A 71 22.61 -3.78 13.20
C LEU A 71 23.22 -4.97 12.44
N LEU A 72 22.93 -6.20 12.85
CA LEU A 72 23.45 -7.39 12.18
C LEU A 72 22.94 -7.48 10.73
N ARG A 73 21.66 -7.21 10.47
CA ARG A 73 21.12 -7.16 9.09
C ARG A 73 21.77 -6.05 8.27
N MET A 74 22.04 -4.89 8.89
CA MET A 74 22.75 -3.80 8.22
C MET A 74 24.17 -4.23 7.80
N VAL A 75 24.92 -4.89 8.68
CA VAL A 75 26.26 -5.43 8.37
C VAL A 75 26.20 -6.52 7.31
N GLN A 76 25.12 -7.31 7.26
CA GLN A 76 24.86 -8.30 6.21
C GLN A 76 24.32 -7.71 4.89
N GLY A 77 24.34 -6.39 4.73
CA GLY A 77 23.94 -5.72 3.49
C GLY A 77 22.43 -5.55 3.30
N GLN A 78 21.63 -5.71 4.36
CA GLN A 78 20.19 -5.49 4.37
C GLN A 78 19.81 -4.33 5.30
N PRO A 79 20.24 -3.08 4.99
CA PRO A 79 19.93 -1.92 5.81
C PRO A 79 18.41 -1.67 5.83
N GLY A 80 17.87 -1.34 7.00
CA GLY A 80 16.47 -0.94 7.17
C GLY A 80 15.77 -1.53 8.40
N HIS A 81 14.60 -0.97 8.69
CA HIS A 81 13.67 -1.48 9.68
C HIS A 81 12.83 -2.58 9.04
N LEU A 82 12.72 -3.72 9.72
CA LEU A 82 11.70 -4.70 9.41
C LEU A 82 10.38 -4.18 9.99
N ILE A 83 9.51 -3.72 9.10
CA ILE A 83 8.19 -3.24 9.42
C ILE A 83 7.22 -4.41 9.26
N ARG A 84 6.37 -4.62 10.26
CA ARG A 84 5.22 -5.53 10.21
C ARG A 84 3.96 -4.75 10.50
N TRP A 85 2.98 -4.90 9.63
CA TRP A 85 1.69 -4.26 9.72
C TRP A 85 0.60 -5.32 9.92
N SER A 86 -0.37 -5.00 10.78
CA SER A 86 -1.55 -5.84 11.03
C SER A 86 -2.73 -4.91 11.31
N GLY A 87 -3.82 -5.08 10.58
CA GLY A 87 -5.01 -4.26 10.71
C GLY A 87 -6.29 -4.99 10.34
N PRO A 88 -7.44 -4.30 10.41
CA PRO A 88 -8.74 -4.90 10.12
C PRO A 88 -8.84 -5.45 8.69
N GLN A 89 -8.14 -4.82 7.75
CA GLN A 89 -8.17 -5.15 6.33
C GLN A 89 -7.04 -6.10 5.91
N GLY A 90 -6.26 -6.63 6.86
CA GLY A 90 -5.20 -7.59 6.56
C GLY A 90 -3.87 -7.31 7.25
N GLN A 91 -2.79 -7.82 6.66
CA GLN A 91 -1.46 -7.79 7.26
C GLN A 91 -0.37 -7.73 6.21
N GLY A 92 0.83 -7.31 6.62
CA GLY A 92 1.97 -7.24 5.73
C GLY A 92 3.30 -7.08 6.46
N SER A 93 4.38 -7.18 5.71
CA SER A 93 5.72 -6.93 6.21
C SER A 93 6.63 -6.44 5.10
N ALA A 94 7.62 -5.60 5.44
CA ALA A 94 8.64 -5.15 4.50
C ALA A 94 9.89 -4.68 5.22
N LEU A 95 11.02 -4.66 4.50
CA LEU A 95 12.21 -3.93 4.93
C LEU A 95 12.11 -2.50 4.38
N ALA A 96 12.08 -1.51 5.27
CA ALA A 96 12.04 -0.10 4.91
C ALA A 96 13.31 0.62 5.37
N ALA A 97 13.94 1.36 4.48
CA ALA A 97 15.11 2.17 4.79
C ALA A 97 14.93 3.58 4.24
N MET A 98 15.47 4.58 4.95
CA MET A 98 15.61 5.91 4.40
C MET A 98 16.77 5.92 3.39
N SER A 99 16.57 6.56 2.23
CA SER A 99 17.57 6.71 1.18
C SER A 99 17.61 8.18 0.75
N GLY A 100 18.46 8.98 1.40
CA GLY A 100 18.45 10.43 1.24
C GLY A 100 17.11 11.02 1.69
N PRO A 101 16.44 11.87 0.88
CA PRO A 101 15.11 12.39 1.19
C PRO A 101 13.97 11.40 0.84
N GLY A 102 14.31 10.15 0.50
CA GLY A 102 13.36 9.13 0.05
C GLY A 102 13.27 7.91 0.95
N ILE A 103 12.40 6.99 0.56
CA ILE A 103 12.13 5.71 1.23
C ILE A 103 12.34 4.58 0.23
N LYS A 104 13.10 3.57 0.65
CA LYS A 104 13.25 2.30 -0.06
C LYS A 104 12.53 1.21 0.71
N VAL A 105 11.60 0.54 0.04
CA VAL A 105 10.91 -0.66 0.53
C VAL A 105 11.45 -1.86 -0.23
N ARG A 106 11.80 -2.94 0.46
CA ARG A 106 12.31 -4.19 -0.12
C ARG A 106 11.67 -5.39 0.56
N LYS A 107 11.59 -6.50 -0.18
CA LYS A 107 11.03 -7.79 0.30
C LYS A 107 9.64 -7.61 0.93
N GLY A 108 8.85 -6.68 0.38
CA GLY A 108 7.54 -6.39 0.89
C GLY A 108 6.55 -7.50 0.53
N ARG A 109 5.65 -7.80 1.44
CA ARG A 109 4.52 -8.71 1.24
C ARG A 109 3.31 -8.15 1.98
N ALA A 110 2.14 -8.27 1.39
CA ALA A 110 0.88 -7.92 2.04
C ALA A 110 -0.21 -8.89 1.61
N ALA A 111 -1.13 -9.17 2.50
CA ALA A 111 -2.37 -9.87 2.20
C ALA A 111 -3.49 -9.03 2.81
N MET A 112 -4.38 -8.55 1.95
CA MET A 112 -5.49 -7.69 2.32
C MET A 112 -6.81 -8.34 1.93
N THR A 113 -7.82 -8.12 2.75
CA THR A 113 -9.20 -8.47 2.47
C THR A 113 -10.05 -7.24 2.73
N PHE A 114 -10.93 -6.90 1.79
CA PHE A 114 -11.79 -5.74 1.93
C PHE A 114 -13.11 -5.93 1.17
N ASP A 115 -14.12 -5.18 1.57
CA ASP A 115 -15.43 -5.19 0.89
C ASP A 115 -15.32 -4.59 -0.52
N ALA A 116 -15.83 -5.30 -1.54
CA ALA A 116 -15.84 -4.88 -2.93
C ALA A 116 -16.55 -3.53 -3.17
N THR A 117 -17.49 -3.15 -2.29
CA THR A 117 -18.15 -1.83 -2.33
C THR A 117 -17.16 -0.67 -2.16
N ARG A 118 -15.98 -0.90 -1.56
CA ARG A 118 -14.90 0.08 -1.50
C ARG A 118 -14.23 0.33 -2.85
N ILE A 119 -14.31 -0.62 -3.79
CA ILE A 119 -13.87 -0.40 -5.18
C ILE A 119 -14.97 0.37 -5.90
N SER A 120 -16.22 -0.08 -5.85
CA SER A 120 -17.33 0.61 -6.48
C SER A 120 -18.64 0.30 -5.78
N SER A 121 -19.47 1.32 -5.56
CA SER A 121 -20.77 1.15 -4.91
C SER A 121 -21.77 0.33 -5.73
N VAL A 122 -21.50 0.11 -7.02
CA VAL A 122 -22.31 -0.80 -7.86
C VAL A 122 -21.97 -2.28 -7.67
N PHE A 123 -20.83 -2.59 -7.04
CA PHE A 123 -20.48 -3.97 -6.73
C PHE A 123 -21.24 -4.46 -5.50
N PRO A 124 -21.61 -5.76 -5.46
CA PRO A 124 -22.26 -6.35 -4.30
C PRO A 124 -21.34 -6.28 -3.08
N ALA A 125 -21.92 -6.26 -1.88
CA ALA A 125 -21.16 -6.30 -0.63
C ALA A 125 -20.58 -7.71 -0.42
N GLN A 126 -19.26 -7.83 -0.56
CA GLN A 126 -18.55 -9.10 -0.47
C GLN A 126 -17.07 -8.88 -0.21
N ASP A 127 -16.47 -9.77 0.56
CA ASP A 127 -15.05 -9.73 0.84
C ASP A 127 -14.25 -10.22 -0.37
N VAL A 128 -13.30 -9.39 -0.81
CA VAL A 128 -12.35 -9.70 -1.87
C VAL A 128 -10.92 -9.58 -1.35
N SER A 129 -10.00 -10.35 -1.92
CA SER A 129 -8.61 -10.40 -1.48
C SER A 129 -7.65 -9.77 -2.49
N LEU A 130 -6.59 -9.15 -1.95
CA LEU A 130 -5.45 -8.61 -2.68
C LEU A 130 -4.16 -9.07 -2.00
N ARG A 131 -3.34 -9.81 -2.72
CA ARG A 131 -2.04 -10.31 -2.26
C ARG A 131 -0.92 -9.63 -3.02
N LEU A 132 0.05 -9.14 -2.29
CA LEU A 132 1.27 -8.54 -2.80
C LEU A 132 2.46 -9.39 -2.35
N SER A 133 3.37 -9.70 -3.27
CA SER A 133 4.61 -10.40 -2.94
C SER A 133 5.81 -9.81 -3.67
N ASN A 134 7.00 -10.04 -3.12
CA ASN A 134 8.27 -9.54 -3.68
C ASN A 134 8.29 -8.03 -3.95
N VAL A 135 7.57 -7.25 -3.13
CA VAL A 135 7.42 -5.80 -3.34
C VAL A 135 8.76 -5.10 -3.11
N SER A 136 9.13 -4.28 -4.08
CA SER A 136 10.27 -3.36 -4.02
C SER A 136 9.84 -2.01 -4.56
N ILE A 137 9.94 -0.97 -3.73
CA ILE A 137 9.56 0.41 -4.06
C ILE A 137 10.73 1.33 -3.72
N ASP A 138 11.02 2.28 -4.61
CA ASP A 138 11.89 3.42 -4.36
C ASP A 138 11.07 4.70 -4.59
N ALA A 139 10.94 5.51 -3.56
CA ALA A 139 10.17 6.75 -3.60
C ALA A 139 10.99 7.89 -3.00
N ASN A 140 10.81 9.10 -3.51
CA ASN A 140 11.43 10.31 -2.98
C ASN A 140 10.39 11.45 -2.89
N THR A 141 10.85 12.68 -2.67
CA THR A 141 9.98 13.87 -2.56
C THR A 141 9.17 14.18 -3.82
N LYS A 142 9.56 13.64 -4.98
CA LYS A 142 8.83 13.76 -6.25
C LYS A 142 7.84 12.60 -6.49
N GLY A 143 7.75 11.64 -5.58
CA GLY A 143 6.89 10.46 -5.69
C GLY A 143 7.64 9.17 -5.99
N CYS A 144 6.91 8.20 -6.56
CA CYS A 144 7.35 6.86 -6.93
C CYS A 144 8.39 6.95 -8.07
N GLN A 145 9.60 6.46 -7.83
CA GLN A 145 10.68 6.42 -8.83
C GLN A 145 10.77 5.05 -9.53
N SER A 146 10.73 3.97 -8.73
CA SER A 146 10.64 2.61 -9.26
C SER A 146 9.79 1.75 -8.33
N ALA A 147 9.01 0.86 -8.91
CA ALA A 147 8.23 -0.12 -8.18
C ALA A 147 8.19 -1.43 -8.96
N SER A 148 8.16 -2.52 -8.22
CA SER A 148 8.04 -3.88 -8.73
C SER A 148 7.47 -4.77 -7.63
N GLY A 149 6.94 -5.91 -8.03
CA GLY A 149 6.33 -6.88 -7.13
C GLY A 149 5.14 -7.53 -7.81
N ASP A 150 4.81 -8.73 -7.35
CA ASP A 150 3.72 -9.54 -7.88
C ASP A 150 2.43 -9.18 -7.15
N VAL A 151 1.35 -9.03 -7.92
CA VAL A 151 0.01 -8.70 -7.44
C VAL A 151 -0.91 -9.84 -7.84
N ARG A 152 -1.74 -10.31 -6.90
CA ARG A 152 -2.85 -11.25 -7.18
C ARG A 152 -4.11 -10.79 -6.50
N THR A 153 -5.25 -10.90 -7.18
CA THR A 153 -6.56 -10.58 -6.59
C THR A 153 -7.65 -11.51 -7.11
N ASP A 154 -8.57 -11.86 -6.23
CA ASP A 154 -9.80 -12.61 -6.56
C ASP A 154 -11.01 -11.67 -6.74
N ALA A 155 -10.81 -10.35 -6.72
CA ALA A 155 -11.91 -9.41 -6.66
C ALA A 155 -12.89 -9.62 -7.81
N LEU A 156 -12.36 -9.80 -9.02
CA LEU A 156 -13.18 -9.94 -10.20
C LEU A 156 -13.92 -11.29 -10.25
N SER A 157 -13.24 -12.39 -9.95
CA SER A 157 -13.84 -13.73 -9.88
C SER A 157 -14.92 -13.83 -8.81
N THR A 158 -14.69 -13.22 -7.66
CA THR A 158 -15.65 -13.22 -6.56
C THR A 158 -16.86 -12.35 -6.92
N ILE A 159 -16.66 -11.17 -7.53
CA ILE A 159 -17.77 -10.25 -7.89
C ILE A 159 -18.63 -10.86 -8.99
N SER A 160 -18.00 -11.44 -10.01
CA SER A 160 -18.70 -12.01 -11.15
C SER A 160 -19.58 -13.20 -10.77
N ALA A 161 -19.17 -13.98 -9.78
CA ALA A 161 -19.90 -15.17 -9.33
C ALA A 161 -21.33 -14.83 -8.85
N VAL A 162 -21.54 -13.66 -8.25
CA VAL A 162 -22.87 -13.18 -7.83
C VAL A 162 -23.81 -12.97 -9.02
N TYR A 163 -23.26 -12.65 -10.19
CA TYR A 163 -23.98 -12.44 -11.43
C TYR A 163 -24.02 -13.69 -12.32
N GLY A 164 -23.58 -14.85 -11.82
CA GLY A 164 -23.50 -16.09 -12.59
C GLY A 164 -22.40 -16.10 -13.65
N ALA A 165 -21.45 -15.16 -13.58
CA ALA A 165 -20.31 -15.08 -14.48
C ALA A 165 -19.06 -15.70 -13.83
N ASN A 166 -18.25 -16.37 -14.65
CA ASN A 166 -17.01 -17.03 -14.23
C ASN A 166 -15.79 -16.27 -14.75
N TRP A 167 -15.52 -15.10 -14.16
CA TRP A 167 -14.32 -14.34 -14.46
C TRP A 167 -13.13 -14.90 -13.66
N PRO A 168 -11.90 -14.77 -14.20
CA PRO A 168 -10.71 -15.36 -13.58
C PRO A 168 -10.23 -14.51 -12.38
N GLU A 169 -9.37 -15.10 -11.55
CA GLU A 169 -8.46 -14.32 -10.72
C GLU A 169 -7.56 -13.46 -11.62
N LEU A 170 -7.11 -12.32 -11.10
CA LEU A 170 -6.22 -11.41 -11.82
C LEU A 170 -4.82 -11.45 -11.20
N ASP A 171 -3.82 -11.58 -12.05
CA ASP A 171 -2.42 -11.52 -11.69
C ASP A 171 -1.78 -10.27 -12.34
N GLY A 172 -0.72 -9.75 -11.75
CA GLY A 172 0.01 -8.64 -12.36
C GLY A 172 1.12 -8.09 -11.50
N SER A 173 1.39 -6.79 -11.65
CA SER A 173 2.58 -6.16 -11.07
C SER A 173 2.38 -4.74 -10.59
N LEU A 174 3.28 -4.30 -9.72
CA LEU A 174 3.45 -2.90 -9.33
C LEU A 174 4.41 -2.17 -10.28
N SER A 175 4.11 -0.92 -10.59
CA SER A 175 4.99 -0.03 -11.36
C SER A 175 4.87 1.42 -10.89
N CYS A 176 5.80 2.27 -11.30
CA CYS A 176 5.65 3.72 -11.15
C CYS A 176 5.30 4.34 -12.51
N VAL A 177 4.26 5.16 -12.56
CA VAL A 177 3.87 5.92 -13.75
C VAL A 177 3.66 7.36 -13.31
N ASP A 178 4.38 8.30 -13.92
CA ASP A 178 4.29 9.74 -13.62
C ASP A 178 4.43 10.10 -12.12
N GLY A 179 5.26 9.35 -11.40
CA GLY A 179 5.46 9.56 -9.96
C GLY A 179 4.41 8.88 -9.06
N GLU A 180 3.42 8.19 -9.62
CA GLU A 180 2.40 7.44 -8.89
C GLU A 180 2.72 5.96 -8.84
N LEU A 181 2.41 5.31 -7.71
CA LEU A 181 2.42 3.85 -7.63
C LEU A 181 1.15 3.31 -8.30
N VAL A 182 1.33 2.48 -9.32
CA VAL A 182 0.28 1.86 -10.11
C VAL A 182 0.28 0.35 -9.90
N VAL A 183 -0.90 -0.18 -9.66
CA VAL A 183 -1.20 -1.62 -9.70
C VAL A 183 -1.77 -1.92 -11.08
N SER A 184 -1.15 -2.84 -11.81
CA SER A 184 -1.69 -3.36 -13.08
C SER A 184 -1.93 -4.85 -12.94
N VAL A 185 -3.14 -5.30 -13.23
CA VAL A 185 -3.53 -6.72 -13.17
C VAL A 185 -4.27 -7.11 -14.44
N GLU A 186 -4.12 -8.37 -14.84
CA GLU A 186 -4.74 -8.93 -16.02
C GLU A 186 -5.20 -10.37 -15.79
N GLY A 187 -6.14 -10.81 -16.63
CA GLY A 187 -6.67 -12.16 -16.60
C GLY A 187 -7.41 -12.50 -17.89
N ARG A 188 -7.63 -13.79 -18.11
CA ARG A 188 -8.39 -14.29 -19.26
C ARG A 188 -9.49 -15.24 -18.80
N ALA A 189 -10.74 -14.92 -19.13
CA ALA A 189 -11.89 -15.76 -18.81
C ALA A 189 -11.98 -16.96 -19.77
N ALA A 190 -12.75 -17.98 -19.37
CA ALA A 190 -12.94 -19.20 -20.14
C ALA A 190 -13.67 -18.96 -21.47
N ASP A 191 -14.50 -17.92 -21.56
CA ASP A 191 -15.21 -17.51 -22.78
C ASP A 191 -14.32 -16.75 -23.78
N GLY A 192 -13.02 -16.57 -23.44
CA GLY A 192 -12.05 -15.87 -24.27
C GLY A 192 -11.88 -14.40 -23.93
N THR A 193 -12.75 -13.82 -23.08
CA THR A 193 -12.67 -12.41 -22.65
C THR A 193 -11.33 -12.12 -22.01
N ARG A 194 -10.63 -11.09 -22.50
CA ARG A 194 -9.42 -10.57 -21.85
C ARG A 194 -9.79 -9.41 -20.95
N ILE A 195 -9.16 -9.37 -19.79
CA ILE A 195 -9.48 -8.39 -18.75
C ILE A 195 -8.19 -7.76 -18.27
N ALA A 196 -8.14 -6.44 -18.21
CA ALA A 196 -7.03 -5.71 -17.63
C ALA A 196 -7.55 -4.57 -16.75
N ALA A 197 -7.01 -4.45 -15.55
CA ALA A 197 -7.30 -3.35 -14.65
C ALA A 197 -6.01 -2.64 -14.25
N LYS A 198 -6.06 -1.31 -14.25
CA LYS A 198 -5.00 -0.45 -13.74
C LYS A 198 -5.59 0.48 -12.70
N SER A 199 -4.92 0.61 -11.55
CA SER A 199 -5.34 1.53 -10.51
C SER A 199 -4.14 2.21 -9.88
N SER A 200 -4.22 3.52 -9.66
CA SER A 200 -3.22 4.25 -8.88
C SER A 200 -3.65 4.36 -7.42
N LEU A 201 -2.68 4.46 -6.51
CA LEU A 201 -2.98 4.70 -5.08
C LEU A 201 -3.74 6.01 -4.81
N GLN A 202 -3.78 6.93 -5.77
CA GLN A 202 -4.57 8.15 -5.67
C GLN A 202 -6.05 7.94 -6.03
N GLY A 203 -6.42 6.72 -6.44
CA GLY A 203 -7.80 6.28 -6.61
C GLY A 203 -8.33 6.32 -8.03
N ASN A 204 -7.51 6.70 -9.01
CA ASN A 204 -7.89 6.60 -10.41
C ASN A 204 -7.76 5.14 -10.87
N GLY A 205 -8.86 4.57 -11.33
CA GLY A 205 -8.93 3.19 -11.82
C GLY A 205 -9.45 3.13 -13.25
N ARG A 206 -8.92 2.20 -14.04
CA ARG A 206 -9.40 1.88 -15.38
C ARG A 206 -9.45 0.37 -15.54
N LEU A 207 -10.62 -0.14 -15.88
CA LEU A 207 -10.86 -1.54 -16.20
C LEU A 207 -11.22 -1.64 -17.68
N GLU A 208 -10.54 -2.51 -18.40
CA GLU A 208 -10.72 -2.75 -19.83
C GLU A 208 -11.04 -4.23 -20.08
N LEU A 209 -12.01 -4.47 -20.96
CA LEU A 209 -12.43 -5.79 -21.40
C LEU A 209 -12.37 -5.88 -22.93
N TRP A 210 -11.76 -6.93 -23.45
CA TRP A 210 -11.71 -7.24 -24.89
C TRP A 210 -12.33 -8.60 -25.17
N ASP A 211 -12.77 -8.79 -26.42
CA ASP A 211 -13.30 -10.06 -26.91
C ASP A 211 -14.52 -10.54 -26.10
N VAL A 212 -15.32 -9.59 -25.60
CA VAL A 212 -16.53 -9.86 -24.80
C VAL A 212 -17.62 -10.47 -25.69
N PRO A 213 -18.28 -11.58 -25.28
CA PRO A 213 -19.41 -12.13 -26.01
C PRO A 213 -20.60 -11.16 -26.14
N ASP A 214 -21.27 -11.15 -27.30
CA ASP A 214 -22.40 -10.26 -27.57
C ASP A 214 -23.53 -10.35 -26.53
N SER A 215 -23.70 -11.53 -25.93
CA SER A 215 -24.70 -11.76 -24.88
C SER A 215 -24.45 -10.96 -23.60
N GLN A 216 -23.22 -10.48 -23.37
CA GLN A 216 -22.83 -9.72 -22.17
C GLN A 216 -22.79 -8.20 -22.41
N THR A 217 -22.81 -7.76 -23.67
CA THR A 217 -22.70 -6.34 -24.06
C THR A 217 -23.70 -5.45 -23.34
N ASN A 218 -24.98 -5.81 -23.34
CA ASN A 218 -26.03 -4.98 -22.72
C ASN A 218 -25.85 -4.86 -21.20
N ALA A 219 -25.41 -5.92 -20.53
CA ALA A 219 -25.17 -5.90 -19.09
C ALA A 219 -24.00 -4.98 -18.72
N LEU A 220 -22.92 -4.99 -19.51
CA LEU A 220 -21.78 -4.10 -19.30
C LEU A 220 -22.14 -2.63 -19.50
N LEU A 221 -22.92 -2.31 -20.53
CA LEU A 221 -23.39 -0.94 -20.75
C LEU A 221 -24.26 -0.44 -19.58
N LEU A 222 -25.14 -1.28 -19.05
CA LEU A 222 -25.94 -0.96 -17.86
C LEU A 222 -25.08 -0.82 -16.59
N ALA A 223 -23.99 -1.56 -16.49
CA ALA A 223 -23.01 -1.46 -15.40
C ALA A 223 -22.10 -0.21 -15.51
N GLY A 224 -22.28 0.62 -16.54
CA GLY A 224 -21.55 1.88 -16.73
C GLY A 224 -20.25 1.76 -17.53
N PHE A 225 -20.03 0.63 -18.23
CA PHE A 225 -18.94 0.55 -19.20
C PHE A 225 -19.28 1.32 -20.47
N THR A 226 -18.27 1.93 -21.09
CA THR A 226 -18.35 2.54 -22.41
C THR A 226 -17.66 1.65 -23.44
N ASN A 227 -18.21 1.56 -24.65
CA ASN A 227 -17.53 0.87 -25.75
C ASN A 227 -16.61 1.86 -26.47
N GLU A 228 -15.30 1.65 -26.36
CA GLU A 228 -14.26 2.45 -27.02
C GLU A 228 -13.54 1.59 -28.05
N ALA A 229 -13.89 1.70 -29.34
CA ALA A 229 -13.22 0.99 -30.43
C ALA A 229 -13.18 -0.55 -30.25
N GLY A 230 -14.29 -1.15 -29.79
CA GLY A 230 -14.42 -2.61 -29.68
C GLY A 230 -13.90 -3.21 -28.37
N ARG A 231 -13.57 -2.37 -27.39
CA ARG A 231 -13.31 -2.77 -25.99
C ARG A 231 -14.26 -2.06 -25.05
N PHE A 232 -14.68 -2.73 -23.99
CA PHE A 232 -15.48 -2.13 -22.93
C PHE A 232 -14.55 -1.55 -21.87
N VAL A 233 -14.83 -0.30 -21.49
CA VAL A 233 -13.99 0.48 -20.61
C VAL A 233 -14.82 1.00 -19.45
N TYR A 234 -14.35 0.77 -18.24
CA TYR A 234 -14.90 1.37 -17.04
C TYR A 234 -13.83 2.26 -16.39
N MET A 235 -14.19 3.52 -16.16
CA MET A 235 -13.32 4.47 -15.46
C MET A 235 -13.86 4.72 -14.06
N GLN A 236 -13.08 4.32 -13.07
CA GLN A 236 -13.30 4.70 -11.70
C GLN A 236 -12.57 6.02 -11.44
N ARG A 237 -13.36 7.06 -11.17
CA ARG A 237 -12.85 8.29 -10.57
C ARG A 237 -13.31 8.30 -9.13
N VAL A 238 -12.40 8.48 -8.18
CA VAL A 238 -12.81 8.88 -6.84
C VAL A 238 -13.46 10.24 -7.00
N SER A 239 -14.78 10.31 -6.82
CA SER A 239 -15.42 11.59 -6.53
C SER A 239 -14.76 12.07 -5.24
N ASN A 240 -14.04 13.19 -5.28
CA ASN A 240 -13.62 13.85 -4.05
C ASN A 240 -14.90 14.10 -3.25
N GLY A 241 -15.14 13.24 -2.26
CA GLY A 241 -16.30 13.35 -1.40
C GLY A 241 -16.32 14.76 -0.86
N GLU A 242 -17.37 15.48 -1.21
CA GLU A 242 -17.74 16.72 -0.57
C GLU A 242 -17.60 16.52 0.93
N SER A 243 -16.84 17.42 1.55
CA SER A 243 -16.85 17.61 2.98
C SER A 243 -18.30 17.72 3.45
N VAL A 244 -18.83 16.67 4.07
CA VAL A 244 -20.01 16.82 4.91
C VAL A 244 -19.56 17.69 6.08
N GLN A 245 -20.08 18.91 6.08
CA GLN A 245 -19.90 19.93 7.11
C GLN A 245 -20.30 19.42 8.50
#